data_AF-A0A0B1S7R1-F1
#
_entry.id   AF-A0A0B1S7R1-F1
#
_cell.length_a   1.000
_cell.length_b   1.000
_cell.length_c   1.000
_cell.angle_alpha   90.00
_cell.angle_beta   90.00
_cell.angle_gamma   90.00
#
_symmetry.space_group_name_H-M   'P 1'
#
loop_
_entity.id
_entity.type
_entity.pdbx_description
1 polymer ?
#
loop_
_entity_poly.entity_id
_entity_poly.type
_entity_poly.pdbx_seq_one_letter_code
_entity_poly.pdbx_strand_id
1 'polypeptide(L)'
;MKKFSECNPVKGYLIMEYFENLRPVHIFENVPVQPLKKALRAKAVLEAMSLKFTPEERNELPGNMLSELFGEILKEHMTKDMFSMLRTSAAEDIKDKVDKVEEVYGKMMDLVWADQLAEELGR
;
A
#
# COMPACT_ATOMS: atom_id res chain seq x y z
N MET A 1 -18.27 -18.94 -18.97
CA MET A 1 -18.43 -17.81 -18.02
C MET A 1 -19.88 -17.33 -18.06
N LYS A 2 -20.55 -17.24 -16.92
CA LYS A 2 -21.93 -16.72 -16.82
C LYS A 2 -21.86 -15.20 -17.03
N LYS A 3 -22.63 -14.63 -17.96
CA LYS A 3 -22.70 -13.17 -18.13
C LYS A 3 -23.24 -12.53 -16.85
N PHE A 4 -22.64 -11.42 -16.42
CA PHE A 4 -23.12 -10.64 -15.28
C PHE A 4 -24.52 -10.10 -15.58
N SER A 5 -25.46 -10.44 -14.71
CA SER A 5 -26.81 -9.85 -14.67
C SER A 5 -26.73 -8.51 -13.95
N GLU A 6 -27.38 -7.48 -14.49
CA GLU A 6 -27.32 -6.10 -13.98
C GLU A 6 -27.73 -5.97 -12.50
N CYS A 7 -28.52 -6.92 -11.98
CA CYS A 7 -28.96 -6.94 -10.59
C CYS A 7 -28.19 -7.99 -9.79
N ASN A 8 -26.99 -7.62 -9.29
CA ASN A 8 -26.34 -8.37 -8.22
C ASN A 8 -26.63 -7.67 -6.88
N PRO A 9 -27.48 -8.25 -6.00
CA PRO A 9 -27.83 -7.64 -4.72
C PRO A 9 -26.64 -7.51 -3.75
N VAL A 10 -25.53 -8.18 -4.01
CA VAL A 10 -24.30 -8.12 -3.19
C VAL A 10 -23.32 -7.02 -3.68
N LYS A 11 -23.67 -6.30 -4.77
CA LYS A 11 -22.81 -5.26 -5.39
C LYS A 11 -22.53 -4.07 -4.45
N GLY A 12 -23.30 -3.90 -3.38
CA GLY A 12 -23.07 -2.87 -2.36
C GLY A 12 -21.94 -3.17 -1.37
N TYR A 13 -21.45 -4.41 -1.28
CA TYR A 13 -20.46 -4.80 -0.26
C TYR A 13 -19.00 -4.76 -0.74
N LEU A 14 -18.78 -4.56 -2.04
CA LEU A 14 -17.45 -4.36 -2.62
C LEU A 14 -17.56 -3.16 -3.57
N ILE A 15 -17.22 -1.98 -3.08
CA ILE A 15 -17.01 -0.78 -3.90
C ILE A 15 -15.77 -1.03 -4.76
N MET A 16 -15.95 -1.78 -5.84
CA MET A 16 -15.04 -1.78 -6.98
C MET A 16 -15.93 -1.86 -8.21
N GLU A 17 -16.27 -0.70 -8.76
CA GLU A 17 -16.72 -0.65 -10.15
C GLU A 17 -15.67 -1.37 -11.00
N TYR A 18 -16.11 -2.39 -11.73
CA TYR A 18 -15.24 -3.11 -12.63
C TYR A 18 -14.90 -2.18 -13.81
N PHE A 19 -13.65 -1.74 -13.87
CA PHE A 19 -13.13 -1.00 -15.02
C PHE A 19 -12.42 -1.97 -15.97
N GLU A 20 -12.98 -2.11 -17.18
CA GLU A 20 -12.30 -2.82 -18.26
C GLU A 20 -10.99 -2.09 -18.59
N ASN A 21 -9.89 -2.86 -18.72
CA ASN A 21 -8.53 -2.38 -18.99
C ASN A 21 -7.78 -1.74 -17.81
N LEU A 22 -8.09 -2.11 -16.57
CA LEU A 22 -7.19 -1.85 -15.45
C LEU A 22 -5.88 -2.64 -15.65
N ARG A 23 -4.80 -1.93 -15.92
CA ARG A 23 -3.45 -2.49 -15.82
C ARG A 23 -2.97 -2.30 -14.37
N PRO A 24 -2.69 -3.38 -13.61
CA PRO A 24 -1.98 -3.24 -12.36
C PRO A 24 -0.59 -2.66 -12.67
N VAL A 25 -0.26 -1.55 -12.03
CA VAL A 25 1.07 -0.96 -12.09
C VAL A 25 1.82 -1.45 -10.87
N HIS A 26 2.87 -2.25 -11.08
CA HIS A 26 3.71 -2.69 -9.98
C HIS A 26 4.63 -1.56 -9.49
N ILE A 27 4.97 -1.59 -8.20
CA ILE A 27 5.82 -0.57 -7.55
C ILE A 27 7.22 -0.39 -8.19
N PHE A 28 7.69 -1.41 -8.92
CA PHE A 28 8.97 -1.40 -9.62
C PHE A 28 8.87 -0.96 -11.08
N GLU A 29 7.65 -0.68 -11.58
CA GLU A 29 7.47 -0.18 -12.94
C GLU A 29 7.67 1.33 -13.01
N ASN A 30 8.54 1.77 -13.93
CA ASN A 30 8.69 3.18 -14.25
C ASN A 30 7.49 3.64 -15.09
N VAL A 31 6.66 4.52 -14.51
CA VAL A 31 5.52 5.12 -15.23
C VAL A 31 5.88 6.54 -15.67
N PRO A 32 5.67 6.90 -16.95
CA PRO A 32 5.83 8.27 -17.40
C PRO A 32 4.92 9.23 -16.61
N VAL A 33 5.39 10.46 -16.38
CA VAL A 33 4.66 11.46 -15.57
C VAL A 33 3.31 11.84 -16.19
N GLN A 34 3.17 11.79 -17.51
CA GLN A 34 1.96 12.23 -18.21
C GLN A 34 0.69 11.44 -17.81
N PRO A 35 0.69 10.08 -17.82
CA PRO A 35 -0.39 9.28 -17.26
C PRO A 35 -0.73 9.61 -15.79
N LEU A 36 0.28 9.87 -14.96
CA LEU A 36 0.12 10.14 -13.53
C LEU A 36 -0.48 11.52 -13.25
N LYS A 37 -0.44 12.45 -14.21
CA LYS A 37 -0.85 13.85 -14.03
C LYS A 37 -2.26 14.00 -13.45
N LYS A 38 -3.22 13.17 -13.89
CA LYS A 38 -4.59 13.21 -13.37
C LYS A 38 -4.66 12.76 -11.91
N ALA A 39 -4.00 11.64 -11.58
CA ALA A 39 -3.92 11.11 -10.22
C ALA A 39 -3.20 12.09 -9.28
N LEU A 40 -2.07 12.64 -9.71
CA LEU A 40 -1.30 13.64 -8.95
C LEU A 40 -2.11 14.92 -8.72
N ARG A 41 -2.89 15.39 -9.70
CA ARG A 41 -3.77 16.54 -9.53
C ARG A 41 -4.89 16.25 -8.53
N ALA A 42 -5.50 15.06 -8.61
CA ALA A 42 -6.53 14.65 -7.65
C ALA A 42 -5.95 14.58 -6.22
N LYS A 43 -4.77 13.97 -6.05
CA LYS A 43 -4.03 13.96 -4.79
C LYS A 43 -3.79 15.37 -4.27
N ALA A 44 -3.28 16.29 -5.10
CA ALA A 44 -3.02 17.67 -4.70
C ALA A 44 -4.30 18.41 -4.27
N VAL A 45 -5.44 18.14 -4.90
CA VAL A 45 -6.73 18.70 -4.47
C VAL A 45 -7.14 18.16 -3.11
N LEU A 46 -7.02 16.85 -2.87
CA LEU A 46 -7.32 16.25 -1.58
C LEU A 46 -6.43 16.81 -0.47
N GLU A 47 -5.13 16.96 -0.73
CA GLU A 47 -4.18 17.59 0.20
C GLU A 47 -4.50 19.06 0.46
N ALA A 48 -4.91 19.82 -0.56
CA ALA A 48 -5.33 21.21 -0.37
C ALA A 48 -6.65 21.31 0.41
N MET A 49 -7.55 20.34 0.26
CA MET A 49 -8.80 20.27 1.01
C MET A 49 -8.56 19.91 2.48
N SER A 50 -7.60 19.02 2.78
CA SER A 50 -7.29 18.65 4.17
C SER A 50 -6.74 19.83 4.99
N LEU A 51 -6.16 20.85 4.35
CA LEU A 51 -5.76 22.09 5.02
C LEU A 51 -6.94 22.82 5.67
N LYS A 52 -8.16 22.63 5.17
CA LYS A 52 -9.38 23.28 5.66
C LYS A 52 -10.07 22.53 6.79
N PHE A 53 -9.56 21.35 7.17
CA PHE A 53 -10.15 20.57 8.26
C PHE A 53 -10.10 21.35 9.58
N THR A 54 -11.21 21.31 10.32
CA THR A 54 -11.24 21.88 11.67
C THR A 54 -10.36 21.06 12.62
N PRO A 55 -9.97 21.61 13.78
CA PRO A 55 -9.24 20.84 14.79
C PRO A 55 -9.95 19.56 15.21
N GLU A 56 -11.28 19.59 15.29
CA GLU A 56 -12.12 18.43 15.62
C GLU A 56 -12.05 17.36 14.52
N GLU A 57 -12.23 17.74 13.26
CA GLU A 57 -12.10 16.83 12.10
C GLU A 57 -10.69 16.25 11.98
N ARG A 58 -9.66 17.03 12.31
CA ARG A 58 -8.27 16.55 12.33
C ARG A 58 -8.02 15.52 13.43
N ASN A 59 -8.70 15.62 14.57
CA ASN A 59 -8.57 14.65 15.65
C ASN A 59 -9.27 13.32 15.33
N GLU A 60 -10.19 13.30 14.37
CA GLU A 60 -10.77 12.05 13.82
C GLU A 60 -9.82 11.33 12.87
N LEU A 61 -8.82 12.04 12.32
CA LEU A 61 -7.77 11.40 11.53
C LEU A 61 -6.76 10.72 12.46
N PRO A 62 -6.43 9.44 12.24
CA PRO A 62 -5.38 8.79 13.00
C PRO A 62 -4.05 9.54 12.77
N GLY A 63 -3.40 9.97 13.86
CA GLY A 63 -2.19 10.81 13.82
C GLY A 63 -0.99 10.16 13.14
N ASN A 64 -1.03 8.85 12.95
CA ASN A 64 -0.03 7.96 12.34
C ASN A 64 -0.66 7.14 11.20
N MET A 65 -1.55 7.76 10.41
CA MET A 65 -2.31 7.11 9.33
C MET A 65 -1.48 6.19 8.43
N LEU A 66 -0.22 6.53 8.15
CA LEU A 66 0.69 5.69 7.36
C LEU A 66 0.99 4.38 8.09
N SER A 67 1.44 4.47 9.33
CA SER A 67 1.82 3.31 10.16
C SER A 67 0.62 2.45 10.55
N GLU A 68 -0.56 3.05 10.75
CA GLU A 68 -1.78 2.30 11.04
C GLU A 68 -2.36 1.62 9.79
N LEU A 69 -2.54 2.33 8.67
CA LEU A 69 -3.08 1.73 7.44
C LEU A 69 -2.10 0.74 6.81
N PHE A 70 -0.84 1.13 6.63
CA PHE A 70 0.15 0.26 6.00
C PHE A 70 0.71 -0.78 6.95
N GLY A 71 0.80 -0.51 8.26
CA GLY A 71 1.23 -1.51 9.23
C GLY A 71 0.33 -2.75 9.19
N GLU A 72 -0.99 -2.57 9.08
CA GLU A 72 -1.93 -3.70 8.93
C GLU A 72 -1.82 -4.42 7.59
N ILE A 73 -1.68 -3.67 6.50
CA ILE A 73 -1.53 -4.24 5.15
C ILE A 73 -0.23 -5.05 5.04
N LEU A 74 0.84 -4.59 5.69
CA LEU A 74 2.14 -5.25 5.70
C LEU A 74 2.26 -6.35 6.78
N LYS A 75 1.17 -6.66 7.50
CA LYS A 75 1.14 -7.77 8.47
C LYS A 75 1.45 -9.12 7.81
N GLU A 76 1.63 -10.10 8.69
CA GLU A 76 2.17 -11.43 8.46
C GLU A 76 1.61 -12.20 7.25
N HIS A 77 0.33 -12.03 6.90
CA HIS A 77 -0.31 -12.78 5.82
C HIS A 77 0.18 -12.37 4.42
N MET A 78 0.19 -11.07 4.10
CA MET A 78 0.71 -10.59 2.82
C MET A 78 2.22 -10.80 2.70
N THR A 79 2.93 -10.71 3.82
CA THR A 79 4.37 -10.89 3.88
C THR A 79 4.77 -12.31 3.48
N LYS A 80 4.15 -13.33 4.08
CA LYS A 80 4.43 -14.74 3.76
C LYS A 80 4.14 -15.06 2.30
N ASP A 81 3.02 -14.57 1.77
CA ASP A 81 2.65 -14.80 0.37
C ASP A 81 3.63 -14.10 -0.59
N MET A 82 4.07 -12.89 -0.28
CA MET A 82 5.08 -12.16 -1.04
C MET A 82 6.42 -12.91 -1.08
N PHE A 83 6.94 -13.34 0.08
CA PHE A 83 8.21 -14.07 0.14
C PHE A 83 8.13 -15.46 -0.47
N SER A 84 6.97 -16.14 -0.36
CA SER A 84 6.69 -17.39 -1.08
C SER A 84 6.76 -17.21 -2.60
N MET A 85 6.13 -16.14 -3.12
CA MET A 85 6.19 -15.80 -4.54
C MET A 85 7.62 -15.47 -4.99
N LEU A 86 8.37 -14.69 -4.19
CA LEU A 86 9.75 -14.34 -4.47
C LEU A 86 10.65 -15.59 -4.52
N ARG A 87 10.52 -16.52 -3.56
CA ARG A 87 11.27 -17.80 -3.60
C ARG A 87 10.95 -18.65 -4.82
N THR A 88 9.68 -18.70 -5.19
CA THR A 88 9.21 -19.50 -6.32
C THR A 88 9.73 -18.92 -7.64
N SER A 89 9.88 -17.60 -7.72
CA SER A 89 10.29 -16.88 -8.95
C SER A 89 11.79 -16.58 -9.02
N ALA A 90 12.51 -16.69 -7.89
CA ALA A 90 13.93 -16.38 -7.79
C ALA A 90 14.80 -17.48 -8.41
N ALA A 91 15.92 -17.04 -9.02
CA ALA A 91 17.02 -17.93 -9.36
C ALA A 91 17.61 -18.58 -8.09
N GLU A 92 18.20 -19.76 -8.25
CA GLU A 92 18.66 -20.59 -7.14
C GLU A 92 19.71 -19.90 -6.25
N ASP A 93 20.53 -19.02 -6.83
CA ASP A 93 21.56 -18.20 -6.19
C ASP A 93 21.04 -16.92 -5.49
N ILE A 94 19.73 -16.70 -5.54
CA ILE A 94 19.05 -15.57 -4.90
C ILE A 94 18.13 -16.05 -3.76
N LYS A 95 17.75 -17.33 -3.72
CA LYS A 95 16.81 -17.86 -2.70
C LYS A 95 17.31 -17.67 -1.27
N ASP A 96 18.59 -17.91 -1.01
CA ASP A 96 19.24 -17.68 0.28
C ASP A 96 19.26 -16.20 0.70
N LYS A 97 19.26 -15.28 -0.27
CA LYS A 97 19.13 -13.84 -0.03
C LYS A 97 17.68 -13.47 0.28
N VAL A 98 16.70 -14.09 -0.39
CA VAL A 98 15.28 -13.90 -0.09
C VAL A 98 14.98 -14.30 1.36
N ASP A 99 15.54 -15.40 1.84
CA ASP A 99 15.39 -15.85 3.23
C ASP A 99 15.98 -14.84 4.24
N LYS A 100 17.20 -14.36 3.99
CA LYS A 100 17.83 -13.32 4.84
C LYS A 100 17.01 -12.04 4.90
N VAL A 101 16.38 -11.66 3.79
CA VAL A 101 15.52 -10.48 3.74
C VAL A 101 14.22 -10.72 4.53
N GLU A 102 13.61 -11.90 4.43
CA GLU A 102 12.42 -12.25 5.23
C GLU A 102 12.71 -12.19 6.74
N GLU A 103 13.87 -12.68 7.19
CA GLU A 103 14.28 -12.67 8.60
C GLU A 103 14.35 -11.26 9.20
N VAL A 104 14.77 -10.26 8.42
CA VAL A 104 14.88 -8.87 8.88
C VAL A 104 13.67 -8.02 8.52
N TYR A 105 12.78 -8.51 7.65
CA TYR A 105 11.66 -7.76 7.10
C TYR A 105 10.74 -7.21 8.19
N GLY A 106 10.41 -8.02 9.20
CA GLY A 106 9.55 -7.58 10.30
C GLY A 106 10.11 -6.37 11.07
N LYS A 107 11.44 -6.26 11.17
CA LYS A 107 12.11 -5.10 11.78
C LYS A 107 12.17 -3.91 10.83
N MET A 108 12.36 -4.14 9.53
CA MET A 108 12.35 -3.08 8.51
C MET A 108 10.97 -2.43 8.36
N MET A 109 9.91 -3.19 8.64
CA MET A 109 8.52 -2.74 8.50
C MET A 109 7.87 -2.32 9.82
N ASP A 110 8.67 -2.17 10.89
CA ASP A 110 8.23 -1.46 12.09
C ASP A 110 8.23 0.05 11.79
N LEU A 111 7.13 0.51 11.19
CA LEU A 111 6.97 1.89 10.75
C LEU A 111 6.89 2.86 11.95
N VAL A 112 6.48 2.39 13.13
CA VAL A 112 6.44 3.21 14.35
C VAL A 112 7.85 3.45 14.88
N TRP A 113 8.66 2.40 14.94
CA TRP A 113 10.10 2.53 15.23
C TRP A 113 10.81 3.39 14.18
N ALA A 114 10.52 3.18 12.89
CA ALA A 114 11.14 3.94 11.80
C ALA A 114 10.85 5.45 11.86
N ASP A 115 9.67 5.86 12.32
CA ASP A 115 9.33 7.27 12.54
C ASP A 115 10.13 7.89 13.71
N GLN A 116 10.58 7.08 14.68
CA GLN A 116 11.34 7.52 15.87
C GLN A 116 12.87 7.41 15.69
N LEU A 117 13.32 6.95 14.54
CA LEU A 117 14.72 6.61 14.25
C LEU A 117 15.66 7.82 14.35
N ALA A 118 15.15 9.03 14.11
CA ALA A 118 15.90 10.27 14.33
C ALA A 118 16.24 10.49 15.82
N GLU A 119 15.27 10.25 16.71
CA GLU A 119 15.45 10.38 18.15
C GLU A 119 16.38 9.29 18.70
N GLU A 120 16.25 8.05 18.22
CA GLU A 120 17.14 6.94 18.62
C GLU A 120 18.60 7.14 18.18
N LEU A 121 18.81 7.79 17.03
CA LEU A 121 20.14 8.12 16.52
C LEU A 121 20.70 9.44 17.12
N GLY A 122 19.97 10.06 18.06
CA GLY A 122 20.40 11.26 18.76
C GLY A 122 20.52 12.49 17.87
N ARG A 123 19.64 12.63 16.87
CA ARG A 123 19.59 13.79 15.96
C ARG A 123 18.39 14.68 16.21
#